data_AF-A0A973AE91-F1
#
_entry.id   AF-A0A973AE91-F1
#
_cell.length_a   1.000
_cell.length_b   1.000
_cell.length_c   1.000
_cell.angle_alpha   90.00
_cell.angle_beta   90.00
_cell.angle_gamma   90.00
#
_symmetry.space_group_name_H-M   'P 1'
#
loop_
_entity.id
_entity.type
_entity.pdbx_description
1 polymer ?
#
loop_
_entity_poly.entity_id
_entity_poly.type
_entity_poly.pdbx_seq_one_letter_code
_entity_poly.pdbx_strand_id
1 'polypeptide(L)' 'MDTEQKLKDWEASELADFIARQPESRAEYKTASGLDLKRVYTSLDTPAAGEADIGLPGQYPFTRGPYPTMYRGR' A
#
# COMPACT_ATOMS: atom_id res chain seq x y z
N MET A 1 8.19 -11.79 -13.95
CA MET A 1 9.25 -10.89 -13.45
C MET A 1 9.00 -10.69 -11.98
N ASP A 2 10.04 -10.85 -11.17
CA ASP A 2 9.98 -10.61 -9.74
C ASP A 2 9.64 -9.14 -9.46
N THR A 3 8.59 -8.88 -8.67
CA THR A 3 8.12 -7.53 -8.35
C THR A 3 9.20 -6.72 -7.65
N GLU A 4 10.04 -7.38 -6.84
CA GLU A 4 11.14 -6.74 -6.13
C GLU A 4 12.19 -6.22 -7.11
N GLN A 5 12.62 -7.05 -8.07
CA GLN A 5 13.57 -6.63 -9.08
C GLN A 5 13.03 -5.47 -9.91
N LYS A 6 11.76 -5.55 -10.35
CA LYS A 6 11.14 -4.49 -11.13
C LYS A 6 11.08 -3.15 -10.37
N LEU A 7 10.81 -3.19 -9.07
CA LEU A 7 10.80 -2.00 -8.23
C LEU A 7 12.19 -1.38 -8.12
N LYS A 8 13.22 -2.21 -7.87
CA LYS A 8 14.62 -1.76 -7.78
C LYS A 8 15.11 -1.14 -9.09
N ASP A 9 14.79 -1.78 -10.22
CA ASP A 9 15.17 -1.26 -11.53
C ASP A 9 14.54 0.11 -11.75
N TRP A 10 13.23 0.24 -11.50
CA TRP A 10 12.50 1.50 -11.62
C TRP A 10 13.03 2.62 -10.70
N GLU A 11 13.41 2.28 -9.46
CA GLU A 11 14.02 3.22 -8.52
C GLU A 11 15.38 3.73 -9.01
N ALA A 12 16.17 2.85 -9.63
CA ALA A 12 17.51 3.16 -10.12
C ALA A 12 17.52 3.88 -11.48
N SER A 13 16.48 3.75 -12.30
CA SER A 13 16.35 4.43 -13.59
C SER A 13 15.37 5.59 -13.55
N GLU A 14 14.10 5.35 -13.86
CA GLU A 14 13.12 6.40 -14.15
C GLU A 14 12.94 7.33 -12.97
N LEU A 15 12.90 6.79 -11.74
CA LEU A 15 12.75 7.61 -10.56
C LEU A 15 13.95 8.52 -10.32
N ALA A 16 15.17 7.97 -10.37
CA ALA A 16 16.40 8.72 -10.13
C ALA A 16 16.58 9.85 -11.15
N ASP A 17 16.32 9.56 -12.44
CA ASP A 17 16.40 10.54 -13.53
C ASP A 17 15.42 11.71 -13.32
N PHE A 18 14.20 11.42 -12.87
CA PHE A 18 13.20 12.44 -12.61
C PHE A 18 13.53 13.28 -11.37
N ILE A 19 13.95 12.66 -10.26
CA ILE A 19 14.31 13.38 -9.03
C ILE A 19 15.52 14.31 -9.27
N ALA A 20 16.51 13.86 -10.07
CA ALA A 20 17.67 14.67 -10.40
C ALA A 20 17.32 15.93 -11.20
N ARG A 21 16.31 15.85 -12.08
CA ARG A 21 15.83 16.98 -12.89
C ARG A 21 14.86 17.87 -12.10
N GLN A 22 13.99 17.25 -11.31
CA GLN A 22 12.94 17.91 -10.56
C GLN A 22 12.78 17.22 -9.20
N PRO A 23 13.42 17.77 -8.15
CA PRO A 23 13.28 17.24 -6.80
C PRO A 23 11.83 17.26 -6.33
N GLU A 24 11.51 16.32 -5.44
CA GLU A 24 10.19 16.30 -4.81
C GLU A 24 9.98 17.48 -3.86
N SER A 25 8.72 17.80 -3.60
CA SER A 25 8.34 18.94 -2.76
C SER A 25 8.80 18.84 -1.30
N ARG A 26 9.07 17.62 -0.82
CA ARG A 26 9.45 17.31 0.56
C ARG A 26 10.44 16.16 0.55
N ALA A 27 11.37 16.18 1.51
CA ALA A 27 12.29 15.07 1.72
C ALA A 27 11.59 13.83 2.30
N GLU A 28 10.52 14.03 3.09
CA GLU A 28 9.76 12.96 3.73
C GLU A 28 8.25 13.25 3.65
N TYR A 29 7.47 12.19 3.51
CA TYR A 29 6.00 12.24 3.56
C TYR A 29 5.54 11.41 4.75
N LYS A 30 4.72 12.02 5.62
CA LYS A 30 4.15 11.35 6.79
C LYS A 30 2.64 11.55 6.86
N THR A 31 1.93 10.60 7.45
CA THR A 31 0.50 10.75 7.78
C THR A 31 0.32 11.80 8.89
N ALA A 32 -0.92 12.23 9.13
CA ALA A 32 -1.25 13.11 10.26
C ALA A 32 -0.90 12.50 11.63
N SER A 33 -0.82 11.16 11.73
CA SER A 33 -0.37 10.43 12.91
C SER A 33 1.14 10.20 12.98
N GLY A 34 1.91 10.68 11.99
CA GLY A 34 3.37 10.60 11.96
C GLY A 34 3.94 9.32 11.34
N LEU A 35 3.14 8.49 10.67
CA LEU A 35 3.63 7.30 9.98
C LEU A 35 4.26 7.65 8.64
N ASP A 36 5.39 7.02 8.30
CA ASP A 36 6.07 7.22 7.03
C ASP A 36 5.25 6.69 5.84
N LEU A 37 5.17 7.51 4.79
CA LEU A 37 4.51 7.17 3.53
C LEU A 37 5.54 6.83 2.47
N LYS A 38 5.41 5.63 1.90
CA LYS A 38 6.19 5.20 0.74
C LYS A 38 5.70 5.93 -0.52
N ARG A 39 6.60 6.09 -1.50
CA ARG A 39 6.26 6.65 -2.82
C ARG A 39 5.24 5.81 -3.56
N VAL A 40 5.38 4.49 -3.48
CA VAL A 40 4.47 3.51 -4.09
C VAL A 40 4.36 2.30 -3.17
N TYR A 41 3.16 1.73 -3.10
CA TYR A 41 2.90 0.46 -2.44
C TYR A 41 2.59 -0.58 -3.53
N THR A 42 3.22 -1.73 -3.42
CA THR A 42 3.17 -2.83 -4.39
C THR A 42 2.63 -4.10 -3.74
N SER A 43 2.57 -5.20 -4.47
CA SER A 43 2.21 -6.50 -3.89
C SER A 43 3.17 -6.97 -2.78
N LEU A 44 4.39 -6.43 -2.71
CA LEU A 44 5.36 -6.70 -1.65
C LEU A 44 4.97 -6.03 -0.32
N ASP A 45 4.14 -5.00 -0.38
CA ASP A 45 3.69 -4.23 0.78
C ASP A 45 2.35 -4.73 1.33
N THR A 46 1.70 -5.64 0.61
CA THR A 46 0.53 -6.33 1.14
C THR A 46 0.99 -7.10 2.38
N PRO A 47 0.42 -6.85 3.56
CA PRO A 47 0.76 -7.62 4.74
C PRO A 47 0.56 -9.11 4.44
N ALA A 48 1.33 -9.98 5.09
CA ALA A 48 1.05 -11.42 5.12
C ALA A 48 -0.27 -11.76 5.85
N ALA A 49 -1.13 -10.77 6.02
CA ALA A 49 -2.51 -10.84 6.46
C ALA A 49 -3.28 -11.72 5.46
N GLY A 50 -3.25 -13.02 5.71
CA GLY A 50 -4.00 -13.99 4.97
C GLY A 50 -5.48 -13.90 5.28
N GLU A 51 -6.21 -14.96 4.93
CA GLU A 51 -7.64 -15.08 5.21
C GLU A 51 -7.98 -14.87 6.70
N ALA A 52 -7.06 -15.18 7.62
CA ALA A 52 -7.26 -15.02 9.06
C ALA A 52 -7.32 -13.56 9.53
N ASP A 53 -6.64 -12.63 8.86
CA ASP A 53 -6.54 -11.23 9.30
C ASP A 53 -7.47 -10.31 8.48
N ILE A 54 -7.74 -10.66 7.22
CA ILE A 54 -8.62 -9.87 6.34
C ILE A 54 -10.04 -10.45 6.29
N GLY A 55 -10.15 -11.76 6.10
CA GLY A 55 -11.41 -12.52 6.03
C GLY A 55 -12.47 -11.99 5.06
N LEU A 56 -13.71 -12.39 5.32
CA LEU A 56 -14.92 -11.95 4.61
C LEU A 56 -15.76 -10.99 5.46
N PRO A 57 -16.56 -10.09 4.86
CA PRO A 57 -17.46 -9.22 5.62
C PRO A 57 -18.47 -10.03 6.43
N GLY A 58 -18.75 -9.57 7.65
CA GLY A 58 -19.63 -10.28 8.58
C GLY A 58 -19.01 -11.50 9.27
N GLN A 59 -17.71 -11.72 9.13
CA GLN A 59 -16.96 -12.75 9.84
C GLN A 59 -15.80 -12.12 10.61
N TYR A 60 -15.44 -12.69 11.76
CA TYR A 60 -14.24 -12.30 12.49
C TYR A 60 -13.00 -12.40 11.59
N PRO A 61 -12.04 -11.44 11.63
CA PRO A 61 -11.91 -10.31 12.56
C PRO A 61 -12.67 -9.04 12.15
N PHE A 62 -13.63 -9.14 11.23
CA PHE A 62 -14.48 -8.06 10.75
C PHE A 62 -13.73 -6.90 10.09
N THR A 63 -12.50 -7.16 9.60
CA THR A 63 -11.68 -6.18 8.87
C THR A 63 -12.41 -5.59 7.66
N ARG A 64 -13.27 -6.38 7.00
CA ARG A 64 -14.12 -5.93 5.86
C ARG A 64 -15.51 -5.43 6.27
N GLY A 65 -15.76 -5.27 7.56
CA GLY A 65 -17.01 -4.77 8.13
C GLY A 65 -17.85 -5.84 8.82
N PRO A 66 -18.78 -5.41 9.71
CA PRO A 66 -19.49 -6.29 10.62
C PRO A 66 -20.67 -7.06 9.99
N TYR A 67 -21.14 -6.69 8.80
CA TYR A 67 -22.32 -7.30 8.16
C TYR A 67 -21.97 -7.87 6.78
N PRO A 68 -22.42 -9.09 6.41
CA PRO A 68 -22.08 -9.70 5.12
C PRO A 68 -22.52 -8.89 3.89
N THR A 69 -23.61 -8.14 4.00
CA THR A 69 -24.17 -7.34 2.91
C THR A 69 -23.78 -5.87 2.97
N MET A 70 -23.18 -5.41 4.08
CA MET A 70 -22.86 -4.00 4.35
C MET A 70 -24.03 -3.07 3.94
N TYR A 71 -23.73 -1.96 3.26
CA TYR A 71 -24.72 -0.98 2.82
C TYR A 71 -25.58 -1.42 1.62
N ARG A 72 -25.48 -2.68 1.18
CA ARG A 72 -26.32 -3.24 0.10
C ARG A 72 -27.54 -3.98 0.66
N GLY A 73 -27.56 -4.27 1.96
CA GLY A 73 -28.75 -4.80 2.64
C GLY A 73 -29.80 -3.70 2.79
N ARG A 74 -31.06 -4.05 2.57
CA ARG A 74 -32.23 -3.30 3.06
C ARG A 74 -32.86 -4.08 4.19
#